data_AF-A0A1C3EML6-F1
#
_entry.id   AF-A0A1C3EML6-F1
#
_cell.length_a   1.000
_cell.length_b   1.000
_cell.length_c   1.000
_cell.angle_alpha   90.00
_cell.angle_beta   90.00
_cell.angle_gamma   90.00
#
_symmetry.space_group_name_H-M   'P 1'
#
loop_
_entity.id
_entity.type
_entity.pdbx_description
1 polymer ?
#
loop_
_entity_poly.entity_id
_entity_poly.type
_entity_poly.pdbx_seq_one_letter_code
_entity_poly.pdbx_strand_id
1 'polypeptide(L)'
;MQDGVTAKEPSQAELLMGIKGAARRIPYDSRRDRFNIPHSLETSIRRDLNANFIRVNGGNIAIATQYPYRHQLEAQLQLLVDNRTPALTVLASYKDIHSDQLPEYFSTSATYGSIQTESSFVKTVDLGDGVEAKIYELEISGYQATVTIPVIHVHNWPDHQTITPSTTVNLVSLVNSIVSDKKDFYTQRKSRAVLDPDKLLPIIHCRAGVGRTGQTIAAMVMQKNPELSLAAITEALRVSRNNFMIQTKVQMETLVELKGKD
;
A
#
# COMPACT_ATOMS: atom_id res chain seq x y z
N MET A 1 -9.54 51.94 11.51
CA MET A 1 -8.56 51.04 12.17
C MET A 1 -8.53 49.79 11.31
N GLN A 2 -7.36 49.44 10.80
CA GLN A 2 -7.18 48.29 9.89
C GLN A 2 -7.38 47.00 10.67
N ASP A 3 -8.37 46.21 10.27
CA ASP A 3 -8.52 44.82 10.70
C ASP A 3 -7.35 44.01 10.12
N GLY A 4 -6.28 43.90 10.91
CA GLY A 4 -5.15 43.05 10.62
C GLY A 4 -5.57 41.59 10.74
N VAL A 5 -5.98 40.98 9.63
CA VAL A 5 -6.04 39.52 9.52
C VAL A 5 -4.61 39.01 9.52
N THR A 6 -4.09 38.67 10.70
CA THR A 6 -2.84 37.93 10.81
C THR A 6 -3.05 36.55 10.18
N ALA A 7 -2.38 36.32 9.05
CA ALA A 7 -2.36 35.00 8.42
C ALA A 7 -1.80 33.99 9.44
N LYS A 8 -2.61 33.00 9.83
CA LYS A 8 -2.17 31.92 10.72
C LYS A 8 -1.04 31.16 10.04
N GLU A 9 0.09 30.98 10.74
CA GLU A 9 1.21 30.19 10.22
C GLU A 9 0.75 28.77 9.86
N PRO A 10 1.23 28.22 8.72
CA PRO A 10 0.84 26.88 8.29
C PRO A 10 1.34 25.85 9.29
N SER A 11 0.49 24.88 9.61
CA SER A 11 0.86 23.71 10.41
C SER A 11 1.96 22.89 9.72
N GLN A 12 2.74 22.13 10.49
CA GLN A 12 3.76 21.22 9.95
C GLN A 12 3.18 20.26 8.90
N ALA A 13 1.96 19.75 9.13
CA ALA A 13 1.27 18.90 8.16
C ALA A 13 0.98 19.63 6.84
N GLU A 14 0.59 20.92 6.87
CA GLU A 14 0.38 21.73 5.66
C GLU A 14 1.67 21.96 4.88
N LEU A 15 2.78 22.22 5.58
CA LEU A 15 4.11 22.36 4.97
C LEU A 15 4.53 21.06 4.26
N LEU A 16 4.41 19.91 4.94
CA LEU A 16 4.74 18.59 4.38
C LEU A 16 3.84 18.22 3.20
N MET A 17 2.54 18.58 3.24
CA MET A 17 1.62 18.37 2.13
C MET A 17 2.00 19.16 0.88
N GLY A 18 2.81 20.22 1.00
CA GLY A 18 3.38 20.99 -0.11
C GLY A 18 4.44 20.25 -0.92
N ILE A 19 5.16 19.28 -0.33
CA ILE A 19 6.31 18.59 -0.94
C ILE A 19 5.91 17.88 -2.24
N LYS A 20 6.61 18.08 -3.34
CA LYS A 20 6.34 17.37 -4.60
C LYS A 20 7.47 16.41 -4.89
N GLY A 21 7.14 15.23 -5.41
CA GLY A 21 8.15 14.28 -5.89
C GLY A 21 8.48 14.45 -7.37
N ALA A 22 7.72 15.28 -8.11
CA ALA A 22 7.94 15.61 -9.53
C ALA A 22 8.11 14.40 -10.48
N ALA A 23 7.55 13.24 -10.13
CA ALA A 23 7.65 12.02 -10.92
C ALA A 23 7.18 12.23 -12.37
N ARG A 24 7.95 11.73 -13.35
CA ARG A 24 7.51 11.65 -14.75
C ARG A 24 6.33 10.70 -14.83
N ARG A 25 5.21 11.18 -15.37
CA ARG A 25 3.92 10.45 -15.33
C ARG A 25 3.73 9.61 -16.58
N ILE A 26 3.16 8.42 -16.41
CA ILE A 26 2.59 7.66 -17.53
C ILE A 26 1.27 8.32 -17.95
N PRO A 27 1.01 8.51 -19.27
CA PRO A 27 -0.28 9.02 -19.75
C PRO A 27 -1.44 8.13 -19.31
N TYR A 28 -2.57 8.75 -18.93
CA TYR A 28 -3.77 8.03 -18.52
C TYR A 28 -4.23 7.03 -19.58
N ASP A 29 -4.56 5.81 -19.16
CA ASP A 29 -5.22 4.77 -19.98
C ASP A 29 -6.42 4.24 -19.20
N SER A 30 -7.64 4.43 -19.72
CA SER A 30 -8.89 4.01 -19.06
C SER A 30 -9.02 2.50 -18.90
N ARG A 31 -8.25 1.69 -19.64
CA ARG A 31 -8.19 0.24 -19.45
C ARG A 31 -7.27 -0.16 -18.30
N ARG A 32 -6.43 0.75 -17.84
CA ARG A 32 -5.44 0.52 -16.78
C ARG A 32 -5.75 1.29 -15.50
N ASP A 33 -6.15 2.55 -15.61
CA ASP A 33 -6.19 3.53 -14.52
C ASP A 33 -7.62 3.78 -14.05
N ARG A 34 -7.98 3.16 -12.92
CA ARG A 34 -9.37 3.12 -12.44
C ARG A 34 -9.87 4.44 -11.87
N PHE A 35 -8.96 5.22 -11.30
CA PHE A 35 -9.30 6.40 -10.52
C PHE A 35 -8.69 7.70 -11.08
N ASN A 36 -8.22 7.68 -12.32
CA ASN A 36 -7.51 8.80 -12.95
C ASN A 36 -6.36 9.34 -12.07
N ILE A 37 -5.62 8.42 -11.45
CA ILE A 37 -4.48 8.74 -10.61
C ILE A 37 -3.20 8.53 -11.42
N PRO A 38 -2.37 9.57 -11.58
CA PRO A 38 -1.12 9.44 -12.32
C PRO A 38 -0.20 8.48 -11.59
N HIS A 39 0.72 7.84 -12.30
CA HIS A 39 1.76 7.05 -11.67
C HIS A 39 3.09 7.20 -12.38
N SER A 40 4.16 6.95 -11.65
CA SER A 40 5.53 7.21 -12.09
C SER A 40 5.93 6.23 -13.19
N LEU A 41 6.53 6.74 -14.25
CA LEU A 41 7.09 5.95 -15.35
C LEU A 41 8.37 5.22 -14.92
N GLU A 42 9.14 5.80 -14.01
CA GLU A 42 10.47 5.27 -13.63
C GLU A 42 10.42 4.06 -12.71
N THR A 43 9.32 3.90 -11.98
CA THR A 43 9.11 2.83 -11.01
C THR A 43 7.92 1.95 -11.37
N SER A 44 7.30 2.16 -12.54
CA SER A 44 6.18 1.35 -13.02
C SER A 44 6.61 -0.11 -13.18
N ILE A 45 5.80 -1.03 -12.66
CA ILE A 45 6.15 -2.46 -12.60
C ILE A 45 5.63 -3.21 -13.83
N ARG A 46 4.42 -2.87 -14.29
CA ARG A 46 3.77 -3.53 -15.43
C ARG A 46 2.94 -2.51 -16.22
N ARG A 47 2.85 -2.71 -17.54
CA ARG A 47 2.13 -1.81 -18.45
C ARG A 47 0.61 -1.89 -18.33
N ASP A 48 0.10 -3.03 -17.85
CA ASP A 48 -1.31 -3.37 -17.70
C ASP A 48 -1.86 -3.04 -16.31
N LEU A 49 -1.02 -2.60 -15.36
CA LEU A 49 -1.40 -2.23 -13.99
C LEU A 49 -0.93 -0.82 -13.63
N ASN A 50 -1.72 -0.11 -12.84
CA ASN A 50 -1.30 1.13 -12.18
C ASN A 50 -0.59 0.78 -10.86
N ALA A 51 0.65 0.30 -10.98
CA ALA A 51 1.46 -0.19 -9.86
C ALA A 51 2.90 0.32 -9.97
N ASN A 52 3.47 0.70 -8.82
CA ASN A 52 4.84 1.20 -8.72
C ASN A 52 5.59 0.54 -7.57
N PHE A 53 6.88 0.34 -7.78
CA PHE A 53 7.79 0.22 -6.67
C PHE A 53 7.83 1.54 -5.89
N ILE A 54 7.80 1.45 -4.57
CA ILE A 54 8.13 2.57 -3.69
C ILE A 54 9.61 2.44 -3.31
N ARG A 55 10.39 3.47 -3.65
CA ARG A 55 11.83 3.55 -3.39
C ARG A 55 12.11 4.50 -2.26
N VAL A 56 12.94 4.06 -1.31
CA VAL A 56 13.48 4.87 -0.22
C VAL A 56 14.96 4.52 -0.07
N ASN A 57 15.84 5.52 0.07
CA ASN A 57 17.29 5.34 0.18
C ASN A 57 17.89 4.45 -0.92
N GLY A 58 17.37 4.55 -2.15
CA GLY A 58 17.86 3.79 -3.31
C GLY A 58 17.38 2.33 -3.39
N GLY A 59 16.61 1.82 -2.41
CA GLY A 59 16.05 0.47 -2.42
C GLY A 59 14.53 0.44 -2.57
N ASN A 60 14.00 -0.62 -3.19
CA ASN A 60 12.56 -0.87 -3.24
C ASN A 60 12.10 -1.43 -1.88
N ILE A 61 11.08 -0.82 -1.27
CA ILE A 61 10.62 -1.20 0.08
C ILE A 61 9.19 -1.77 0.10
N ALA A 62 8.38 -1.43 -0.89
CA ALA A 62 7.02 -1.91 -1.08
C ALA A 62 6.58 -1.75 -2.53
N ILE A 63 5.45 -2.36 -2.89
CA ILE A 63 4.72 -2.09 -4.12
C ILE A 63 3.40 -1.41 -3.75
N ALA A 64 3.17 -0.21 -4.29
CA ALA A 64 1.90 0.48 -4.18
C ALA A 64 1.13 0.33 -5.49
N THR A 65 -0.12 -0.11 -5.42
CA THR A 65 -1.00 -0.27 -6.57
C THR A 65 -2.39 0.31 -6.29
N GLN A 66 -3.15 0.62 -7.33
CA GLN A 66 -4.59 0.88 -7.20
C GLN A 66 -5.35 -0.45 -7.04
N TYR A 67 -6.61 -0.39 -6.64
CA TYR A 67 -7.49 -1.55 -6.69
C TYR A 67 -7.72 -1.98 -8.15
N PRO A 68 -7.43 -3.25 -8.53
CA PRO A 68 -7.51 -3.71 -9.91
C PRO A 68 -8.96 -3.72 -10.45
N TYR A 69 -9.09 -3.50 -11.75
CA TYR A 69 -10.29 -3.88 -12.48
C TYR A 69 -10.47 -5.40 -12.55
N ARG A 70 -11.69 -5.88 -12.84
CA ARG A 70 -11.96 -7.31 -13.03
C ARG A 70 -11.10 -7.93 -14.14
N HIS A 71 -10.93 -7.23 -15.27
CA HIS A 71 -10.08 -7.70 -16.38
C HIS A 71 -8.57 -7.63 -16.09
N GLN A 72 -8.16 -6.97 -14.99
CA GLN A 72 -6.78 -6.91 -14.54
C GLN A 72 -6.44 -7.98 -13.50
N LEU A 73 -7.40 -8.78 -13.03
CA LEU A 73 -7.18 -9.70 -11.92
C LEU A 73 -6.13 -10.77 -12.21
N GLU A 74 -6.10 -11.31 -13.43
CA GLU A 74 -5.05 -12.25 -13.82
C GLU A 74 -3.65 -11.59 -13.75
N ALA A 75 -3.50 -10.37 -14.27
CA ALA A 75 -2.24 -9.63 -14.20
C ALA A 75 -1.84 -9.26 -12.77
N GLN A 76 -2.80 -8.87 -11.93
CA GLN A 76 -2.59 -8.57 -10.51
C GLN A 76 -2.14 -9.82 -9.74
N LEU A 77 -2.80 -10.96 -9.95
CA LEU A 77 -2.44 -12.22 -9.30
C LEU A 77 -1.07 -12.71 -9.79
N GLN A 78 -0.76 -12.54 -11.08
CA GLN A 78 0.56 -12.84 -11.61
C GLN A 78 1.64 -11.96 -10.99
N LEU A 79 1.38 -10.66 -10.79
CA LEU A 79 2.29 -9.77 -10.05
C LEU A 79 2.56 -10.30 -8.64
N LEU A 80 1.52 -10.77 -7.93
CA LEU A 80 1.66 -11.32 -6.60
C LEU A 80 2.57 -12.56 -6.57
N VAL A 81 2.39 -13.47 -7.54
CA VAL A 81 3.21 -14.68 -7.70
C VAL A 81 4.64 -14.34 -8.11
N ASP A 82 4.84 -13.44 -9.09
CA ASP A 82 6.15 -13.06 -9.61
C ASP A 82 7.04 -12.42 -8.55
N ASN A 83 6.45 -11.56 -7.73
CA ASN A 83 7.07 -10.90 -6.59
C ASN A 83 7.32 -11.85 -5.40
N ARG A 84 6.68 -13.04 -5.38
CA ARG A 84 6.63 -13.91 -4.20
C ARG A 84 6.14 -13.10 -2.99
N THR A 85 5.06 -12.35 -3.20
CA THR A 85 4.58 -11.34 -2.25
C THR A 85 4.52 -11.89 -0.82
N PRO A 86 5.25 -11.26 0.12
CA PRO A 86 5.31 -11.74 1.48
C PRO A 86 4.08 -11.34 2.30
N ALA A 87 3.38 -10.29 1.89
CA ALA A 87 2.07 -9.87 2.41
C ALA A 87 1.34 -9.01 1.37
N LEU A 88 0.06 -9.28 1.17
CA LEU A 88 -0.87 -8.38 0.45
C LEU A 88 -1.70 -7.62 1.50
N THR A 89 -1.60 -6.30 1.53
CA THR A 89 -2.40 -5.47 2.43
C THR A 89 -3.47 -4.72 1.66
N VAL A 90 -4.73 -5.08 1.91
CA VAL A 90 -5.92 -4.45 1.35
C VAL A 90 -6.50 -3.49 2.38
N LEU A 91 -6.50 -2.20 2.05
CA LEU A 91 -6.95 -1.12 2.91
C LEU A 91 -8.30 -0.53 2.47
N ALA A 92 -8.89 -1.06 1.39
CA ALA A 92 -10.24 -0.71 0.98
C ALA A 92 -11.24 -1.37 1.94
N SER A 93 -12.09 -0.57 2.56
CA SER A 93 -13.14 -1.03 3.47
C SER A 93 -14.24 -1.78 2.70
N TYR A 94 -15.12 -2.49 3.42
CA TYR A 94 -16.32 -3.06 2.80
C TYR A 94 -17.19 -1.98 2.12
N LYS A 95 -17.23 -0.77 2.69
CA LYS A 95 -17.93 0.36 2.09
C LYS A 95 -17.29 0.75 0.75
N ASP A 96 -15.97 0.88 0.69
CA ASP A 96 -15.24 1.16 -0.57
C ASP A 96 -15.52 0.07 -1.61
N ILE A 97 -15.38 -1.20 -1.20
CA ILE A 97 -15.58 -2.37 -2.05
C ILE A 97 -16.98 -2.37 -2.66
N HIS A 98 -17.99 -2.13 -1.83
CA HIS A 98 -19.38 -2.10 -2.26
C HIS A 98 -19.69 -0.88 -3.14
N SER A 99 -19.35 0.34 -2.69
CA SER A 99 -19.69 1.59 -3.38
C SER A 99 -19.03 1.71 -4.75
N ASP A 100 -17.79 1.25 -4.89
CA ASP A 100 -17.07 1.31 -6.15
C ASP A 100 -17.15 0.01 -6.97
N GLN A 101 -17.88 -1.01 -6.52
CA GLN A 101 -17.95 -2.33 -7.16
C GLN A 101 -16.55 -2.92 -7.39
N LEU A 102 -15.72 -2.93 -6.34
CA LEU A 102 -14.37 -3.48 -6.37
C LEU A 102 -14.46 -5.02 -6.30
N PRO A 103 -13.75 -5.78 -7.16
CA PRO A 103 -13.80 -7.24 -7.10
C PRO A 103 -13.10 -7.77 -5.83
N GLU A 104 -13.80 -8.57 -5.02
CA GLU A 104 -13.25 -9.21 -3.82
C GLU A 104 -12.37 -10.44 -4.15
N TYR A 105 -11.29 -10.21 -4.89
CA TYR A 105 -10.42 -11.26 -5.43
C TYR A 105 -9.55 -11.99 -4.39
N PHE A 106 -9.44 -11.43 -3.18
CA PHE A 106 -8.53 -11.92 -2.13
C PHE A 106 -9.23 -12.72 -1.03
N SER A 107 -10.55 -12.55 -0.88
CA SER A 107 -11.38 -13.19 0.15
C SER A 107 -12.30 -14.28 -0.43
N THR A 108 -12.29 -14.48 -1.75
CA THR A 108 -13.10 -15.49 -2.46
C THR A 108 -12.24 -16.32 -3.39
N SER A 109 -12.60 -17.60 -3.53
CA SER A 109 -11.97 -18.53 -4.48
C SER A 109 -12.59 -18.37 -5.86
N ALA A 110 -11.78 -18.28 -6.90
CA ALA A 110 -12.23 -18.04 -8.27
C ALA A 110 -11.17 -18.44 -9.31
N THR A 111 -11.55 -18.41 -10.59
CA THR A 111 -10.64 -18.60 -11.72
C THR A 111 -10.61 -17.34 -12.58
N TYR A 112 -9.40 -16.88 -12.91
CA TYR A 112 -9.12 -15.71 -13.74
C TYR A 112 -8.13 -16.08 -14.84
N GLY A 113 -8.63 -16.33 -16.05
CA GLY A 113 -7.79 -16.81 -17.14
C GLY A 113 -7.18 -18.17 -16.80
N SER A 114 -5.84 -18.24 -16.74
CA SER A 114 -5.10 -19.47 -16.39
C SER A 114 -4.75 -19.58 -14.91
N ILE A 115 -5.20 -18.63 -14.08
CA ILE A 115 -4.95 -18.60 -12.64
C ILE A 115 -6.21 -19.04 -11.88
N GLN A 116 -6.03 -19.97 -10.95
CA GLN A 116 -7.02 -20.36 -9.94
C GLN A 116 -6.59 -19.80 -8.58
N THR A 117 -7.55 -19.31 -7.80
CA THR A 117 -7.34 -18.86 -6.43
C THR A 117 -8.18 -19.66 -5.45
N GLU A 118 -7.58 -19.98 -4.31
CA GLU A 118 -8.29 -20.49 -3.14
C GLU A 118 -8.00 -19.56 -1.96
N SER A 119 -9.04 -19.00 -1.36
CA SER A 119 -8.90 -18.10 -0.20
C SER A 119 -9.53 -18.73 1.03
N SER A 120 -8.78 -18.74 2.13
CA SER A 120 -9.25 -19.21 3.44
C SER A 120 -9.12 -18.10 4.48
N PHE A 121 -10.15 -17.91 5.29
CA PHE A 121 -10.09 -17.01 6.44
C PHE A 121 -9.30 -17.67 7.57
N VAL A 122 -8.35 -16.94 8.14
CA VAL A 122 -7.48 -17.43 9.23
C VAL A 122 -7.96 -16.90 10.58
N LYS A 123 -8.01 -15.57 10.73
CA LYS A 123 -8.35 -14.91 12.00
C LYS A 123 -8.68 -13.44 11.80
N THR A 124 -9.28 -12.83 12.82
CA THR A 124 -9.39 -11.38 12.98
C THR A 124 -8.34 -10.90 13.98
N VAL A 125 -7.73 -9.75 13.71
CA VAL A 125 -6.77 -9.08 14.59
C VAL A 125 -7.32 -7.70 14.94
N ASP A 126 -7.48 -7.41 16.23
CA ASP A 126 -7.80 -6.08 16.71
C ASP A 126 -6.59 -5.15 16.55
N LEU A 127 -6.78 -4.02 15.87
CA LEU A 127 -5.75 -3.00 15.67
C LEU A 127 -5.89 -1.84 16.66
N GLY A 128 -6.94 -1.82 17.49
CA GLY A 128 -7.27 -0.72 18.40
C GLY A 128 -8.33 0.21 17.84
N ASP A 129 -8.96 0.98 18.74
CA ASP A 129 -9.95 2.02 18.43
C ASP A 129 -11.12 1.54 17.54
N GLY A 130 -11.50 0.27 17.69
CA GLY A 130 -12.57 -0.36 16.92
C GLY A 130 -12.19 -0.70 15.47
N VAL A 131 -10.92 -0.58 15.09
CA VAL A 131 -10.40 -0.98 13.78
C VAL A 131 -9.86 -2.40 13.86
N GLU A 132 -10.20 -3.22 12.87
CA GLU A 132 -9.77 -4.62 12.83
C GLU A 132 -9.25 -5.04 11.45
N ALA A 133 -8.38 -6.04 11.43
CA ALA A 133 -7.87 -6.66 10.22
C ALA A 133 -8.29 -8.13 10.16
N LYS A 134 -8.88 -8.53 9.03
CA LYS A 134 -9.11 -9.94 8.71
C LYS A 134 -7.90 -10.49 7.98
N ILE A 135 -7.40 -11.62 8.45
CA ILE A 135 -6.28 -12.34 7.84
C ILE A 135 -6.81 -13.47 6.99
N TYR A 136 -6.33 -13.57 5.76
CA TYR A 136 -6.61 -14.67 4.85
C TYR A 136 -5.32 -15.32 4.36
N GLU A 137 -5.39 -16.57 3.94
CA GLU A 137 -4.39 -17.19 3.09
C GLU A 137 -4.96 -17.31 1.68
N LEU A 138 -4.32 -16.62 0.74
CA LEU A 138 -4.66 -16.68 -0.67
C LEU A 138 -3.67 -17.60 -1.38
N GLU A 139 -4.10 -18.82 -1.67
CA GLU A 139 -3.38 -19.70 -2.58
C GLU A 139 -3.65 -19.28 -4.02
N ILE A 140 -2.59 -19.13 -4.80
CA ILE A 140 -2.65 -18.79 -6.22
C ILE A 140 -1.94 -19.91 -6.97
N SER A 141 -2.69 -20.63 -7.81
CA SER A 141 -2.24 -21.76 -8.62
C SER A 141 -2.40 -21.43 -10.10
N GLY A 142 -1.33 -21.54 -10.88
CA GLY A 142 -1.38 -21.26 -12.31
C GLY A 142 0.01 -21.21 -12.96
N TYR A 143 0.03 -21.41 -14.29
CA TYR A 143 1.21 -21.47 -15.16
C TYR A 143 2.26 -22.54 -14.78
N GLN A 144 2.97 -22.38 -13.66
CA GLN A 144 4.14 -23.20 -13.30
C GLN A 144 4.35 -23.41 -11.79
N ALA A 145 3.62 -22.71 -10.92
CA ALA A 145 3.81 -22.81 -9.48
C ALA A 145 2.53 -22.46 -8.71
N THR A 146 2.45 -22.99 -7.50
CA THR A 146 1.47 -22.59 -6.50
C THR A 146 2.16 -21.77 -5.42
N VAL A 147 1.59 -20.62 -5.07
CA VAL A 147 2.09 -19.75 -4.00
C VAL A 147 0.95 -19.35 -3.08
N THR A 148 1.12 -19.62 -1.78
CA THR A 148 0.23 -19.11 -0.73
C THR A 148 0.73 -17.76 -0.24
N ILE A 149 -0.15 -16.76 -0.23
CA ILE A 149 0.15 -15.37 0.12
C ILE A 149 -0.74 -14.95 1.30
N PRO A 150 -0.17 -14.50 2.42
CA PRO A 150 -0.97 -13.96 3.50
C PRO A 150 -1.55 -12.60 3.09
N VAL A 151 -2.85 -12.43 3.33
CA VAL A 151 -3.59 -11.21 3.05
C VAL A 151 -4.03 -10.57 4.36
N ILE A 152 -3.83 -9.25 4.47
CA ILE A 152 -4.29 -8.42 5.59
C ILE A 152 -5.35 -7.48 5.03
N HIS A 153 -6.61 -7.67 5.42
CA HIS A 153 -7.73 -6.82 4.99
C HIS A 153 -8.23 -5.96 6.15
N VAL A 154 -7.89 -4.67 6.12
CA VAL A 154 -8.44 -3.68 7.06
C VAL A 154 -9.79 -3.21 6.54
N HIS A 155 -10.84 -3.94 6.91
CA HIS A 155 -12.14 -3.86 6.23
C HIS A 155 -13.06 -2.76 6.77
N ASN A 156 -12.72 -2.15 7.91
CA ASN A 156 -13.52 -1.12 8.57
C ASN A 156 -12.77 0.21 8.77
N TRP A 157 -11.66 0.43 8.06
CA TRP A 157 -11.01 1.75 8.02
C TRP A 157 -11.99 2.78 7.42
N PRO A 158 -12.46 3.79 8.17
CA PRO A 158 -13.48 4.71 7.69
C PRO A 158 -12.98 5.54 6.49
N ASP A 159 -13.85 5.71 5.49
CA ASP A 159 -13.54 6.47 4.28
C ASP A 159 -13.29 7.96 4.59
N HIS A 160 -12.34 8.57 3.88
CA HIS A 160 -11.82 9.94 4.07
C HIS A 160 -11.29 10.30 5.48
N GLN A 161 -11.16 9.33 6.39
CA GLN A 161 -10.60 9.51 7.72
C GLN A 161 -9.19 8.90 7.82
N THR A 162 -8.50 9.22 8.90
CA THR A 162 -7.29 8.52 9.33
C THR A 162 -7.65 7.54 10.45
N ILE A 163 -6.79 6.55 10.66
CA ILE A 163 -6.75 5.81 11.93
C ILE A 163 -5.80 6.52 12.89
N THR A 164 -5.96 6.27 14.19
CA THR A 164 -5.10 6.88 15.22
C THR A 164 -3.63 6.48 15.04
N PRO A 165 -2.68 7.24 15.64
CA PRO A 165 -1.28 6.84 15.69
C PRO A 165 -1.07 5.43 16.24
N SER A 166 -1.67 5.09 17.38
CA SER A 166 -1.60 3.76 18.00
C SER A 166 -2.08 2.66 17.04
N THR A 167 -3.23 2.86 16.39
CA THR A 167 -3.77 1.91 15.42
C THR A 167 -2.87 1.79 14.18
N THR A 168 -2.26 2.89 13.73
CA THR A 168 -1.27 2.88 12.65
C THR A 168 -0.05 2.03 13.02
N VAL A 169 0.47 2.17 14.25
CA VAL A 169 1.59 1.36 14.75
C VAL A 169 1.22 -0.12 14.78
N ASN A 170 0.02 -0.47 15.29
CA ASN A 170 -0.44 -1.85 15.34
C ASN A 170 -0.56 -2.47 13.94
N LEU A 171 -1.12 -1.74 12.98
CA LEU A 171 -1.21 -2.17 11.58
C LEU A 171 0.19 -2.42 10.99
N VAL A 172 1.10 -1.47 11.15
CA VAL A 172 2.45 -1.57 10.58
C VAL A 172 3.23 -2.72 11.23
N SER A 173 3.10 -2.92 12.54
CA SER A 173 3.69 -4.05 13.26
C SER A 173 3.15 -5.39 12.75
N LEU A 174 1.83 -5.50 12.53
CA LEU A 174 1.22 -6.68 11.94
C LEU A 174 1.76 -6.97 10.52
N VAL A 175 1.82 -5.94 9.66
CA VAL A 175 2.37 -6.07 8.30
C VAL A 175 3.83 -6.51 8.35
N ASN A 176 4.66 -5.83 9.14
CA ASN A 176 6.09 -6.14 9.24
C ASN A 176 6.35 -7.55 9.79
N SER A 177 5.57 -7.98 10.78
CA SER A 177 5.65 -9.34 11.34
C SER A 177 5.35 -10.41 10.27
N ILE A 178 4.20 -10.30 9.58
CA ILE A 178 3.82 -11.23 8.51
C ILE A 178 4.85 -11.22 7.36
N VAL A 179 5.35 -10.05 7.00
CA VAL A 179 6.40 -9.92 5.97
C VAL A 179 7.68 -10.63 6.40
N SER A 180 8.10 -10.48 7.66
CA SER A 180 9.29 -11.14 8.22
C SER A 180 9.13 -12.66 8.17
N ASP A 181 8.03 -13.19 8.72
CA ASP A 181 7.75 -14.62 8.76
C ASP A 181 7.77 -15.24 7.35
N LYS A 182 7.15 -14.53 6.37
CA LYS A 182 7.09 -15.02 5.00
C LYS A 182 8.44 -14.92 4.27
N LYS A 183 9.25 -13.91 4.58
CA LYS A 183 10.64 -13.84 4.09
C LYS A 183 11.49 -14.98 4.65
N ASP A 184 11.38 -15.27 5.95
CA ASP A 184 12.09 -16.38 6.59
C ASP A 184 11.70 -17.73 5.97
N PHE A 185 10.40 -17.93 5.70
CA PHE A 185 9.90 -19.09 4.95
C PHE A 185 10.62 -19.29 3.60
N TYR A 186 10.83 -18.21 2.84
CA TYR A 186 11.52 -18.27 1.55
C TYR A 186 13.03 -18.44 1.68
N THR A 187 13.64 -17.83 2.70
CA THR A 187 15.06 -17.98 3.05
C THR A 187 15.40 -19.42 3.40
N GLN A 188 14.61 -20.05 4.26
CA GLN A 188 14.79 -21.46 4.65
C GLN A 188 14.69 -22.41 3.46
N ARG A 189 13.87 -22.07 2.46
CA ARG A 189 13.71 -22.84 1.21
C ARG A 189 14.71 -22.49 0.12
N LYS A 190 15.70 -21.63 0.42
CA LYS A 190 16.72 -21.16 -0.53
C LYS A 190 16.11 -20.62 -1.82
N SER A 191 14.96 -19.94 -1.71
CA SER A 191 14.29 -19.33 -2.86
C SER A 191 15.21 -18.29 -3.51
N ARG A 192 15.33 -18.33 -4.84
CA ARG A 192 16.08 -17.31 -5.60
C ARG A 192 15.52 -15.90 -5.41
N ALA A 193 14.26 -15.78 -5.01
CA ALA A 193 13.63 -14.48 -4.73
C ALA A 193 14.27 -13.72 -3.56
N VAL A 194 14.99 -14.42 -2.67
CA VAL A 194 15.70 -13.80 -1.54
C VAL A 194 16.92 -12.98 -2.00
N LEU A 195 17.45 -13.28 -3.19
CA LEU A 195 18.62 -12.60 -3.76
C LEU A 195 18.24 -11.44 -4.69
N ASP A 196 16.95 -11.25 -4.95
CA ASP A 196 16.44 -10.25 -5.89
C ASP A 196 15.82 -9.07 -5.11
N PRO A 197 16.41 -7.86 -5.18
CA PRO A 197 15.92 -6.70 -4.43
C PRO A 197 14.53 -6.22 -4.90
N ASP A 198 14.05 -6.68 -6.06
CA ASP A 198 12.74 -6.31 -6.61
C ASP A 198 11.66 -7.36 -6.30
N LYS A 199 11.99 -8.34 -5.44
CA LYS A 199 11.09 -9.39 -4.96
C LYS A 199 10.93 -9.33 -3.46
N LEU A 200 9.99 -10.14 -2.95
CA LEU A 200 9.64 -10.21 -1.54
C LEU A 200 9.27 -8.82 -0.97
N LEU A 201 8.60 -8.01 -1.78
CA LEU A 201 8.11 -6.69 -1.36
C LEU A 201 6.64 -6.78 -0.96
N PRO A 202 6.22 -6.25 0.19
CA PRO A 202 4.80 -6.20 0.51
C PRO A 202 4.05 -5.38 -0.55
N ILE A 203 2.89 -5.87 -0.99
CA ILE A 203 2.01 -5.15 -1.92
C ILE A 203 0.89 -4.54 -1.10
N ILE A 204 0.71 -3.22 -1.21
CA ILE A 204 -0.24 -2.47 -0.39
C ILE A 204 -1.14 -1.64 -1.32
N HIS A 205 -2.45 -1.77 -1.16
CA HIS A 205 -3.40 -0.93 -1.87
C HIS A 205 -4.62 -0.58 -1.04
N CYS A 206 -5.15 0.62 -1.27
CA CYS A 206 -6.48 1.01 -0.84
C CYS A 206 -7.41 0.98 -2.06
N ARG A 207 -8.17 2.06 -2.28
CA ARG A 207 -8.91 2.32 -3.53
C ARG A 207 -7.94 2.77 -4.64
N ALA A 208 -7.43 3.99 -4.53
CA ALA A 208 -6.52 4.60 -5.51
C ALA A 208 -5.02 4.27 -5.32
N GLY A 209 -4.65 3.69 -4.18
CA GLY A 209 -3.26 3.38 -3.86
C GLY A 209 -2.40 4.61 -3.51
N VAL A 210 -2.98 5.66 -2.92
CA VAL A 210 -2.24 6.91 -2.61
C VAL A 210 -2.46 7.46 -1.19
N GLY A 211 -3.70 7.47 -0.69
CA GLY A 211 -4.03 7.99 0.65
C GLY A 211 -3.63 7.03 1.78
N ARG A 212 -4.53 6.12 2.17
CA ARG A 212 -4.28 5.06 3.18
C ARG A 212 -3.00 4.27 2.88
N THR A 213 -2.78 3.90 1.61
CA THR A 213 -1.53 3.26 1.15
C THR A 213 -0.30 4.11 1.45
N GLY A 214 -0.34 5.41 1.19
CA GLY A 214 0.77 6.31 1.49
C GLY A 214 1.03 6.44 2.99
N GLN A 215 -0.01 6.55 3.82
CA GLN A 215 0.13 6.58 5.28
C GLN A 215 0.77 5.29 5.82
N THR A 216 0.25 4.12 5.41
CA THR A 216 0.80 2.83 5.87
C THR A 216 2.26 2.66 5.45
N ILE A 217 2.60 2.98 4.20
CA ILE A 217 3.98 2.86 3.70
C ILE A 217 4.91 3.87 4.40
N ALA A 218 4.47 5.12 4.60
CA ALA A 218 5.27 6.11 5.31
C ALA A 218 5.58 5.66 6.74
N ALA A 219 4.58 5.16 7.47
CA ALA A 219 4.77 4.64 8.83
C ALA A 219 5.67 3.38 8.85
N MET A 220 5.60 2.50 7.84
CA MET A 220 6.55 1.39 7.67
C MET A 220 7.99 1.89 7.51
N VAL A 221 8.20 2.95 6.72
CA VAL A 221 9.51 3.56 6.53
C VAL A 221 10.00 4.21 7.82
N MET A 222 9.14 4.93 8.54
CA MET A 222 9.50 5.55 9.83
C MET A 222 9.98 4.53 10.86
N GLN A 223 9.36 3.34 10.92
CA GLN A 223 9.80 2.27 11.83
C GLN A 223 11.15 1.64 11.41
N LYS A 224 11.39 1.48 10.11
CA LYS A 224 12.61 0.83 9.59
C LYS A 224 13.80 1.78 9.45
N ASN A 225 13.52 3.07 9.27
CA ASN A 225 14.46 4.14 9.01
C ASN A 225 14.13 5.34 9.93
N PRO A 226 14.28 5.20 11.25
CA PRO A 226 13.93 6.25 12.21
C PRO A 226 14.73 7.55 11.99
N GLU A 227 15.88 7.48 11.33
CA GLU A 227 16.73 8.61 10.96
C GLU A 227 16.15 9.49 9.84
N LEU A 228 15.24 8.97 9.02
CA LEU A 228 14.67 9.74 7.90
C LEU A 228 13.60 10.72 8.39
N SER A 229 13.72 11.98 7.96
CA SER A 229 12.68 12.99 8.21
C SER A 229 11.39 12.65 7.46
N LEU A 230 10.25 13.05 8.02
CA LEU A 230 8.96 12.83 7.35
C LEU A 230 8.89 13.56 5.98
N ALA A 231 9.63 14.65 5.83
CA ALA A 231 9.79 15.35 4.55
C ALA A 231 10.46 14.47 3.49
N ALA A 232 11.60 13.85 3.82
CA ALA A 232 12.33 12.95 2.92
C ALA A 232 11.49 11.71 2.57
N ILE A 233 10.77 11.13 3.53
CA ILE A 233 9.85 10.01 3.30
C ILE A 233 8.73 10.44 2.34
N THR A 234 8.12 11.60 2.57
CA THR A 234 7.04 12.13 1.71
C THR A 234 7.52 12.34 0.27
N GLU A 235 8.69 12.94 0.09
CA GLU A 235 9.30 13.12 -1.23
C GLU A 235 9.55 11.77 -1.92
N ALA A 236 10.18 10.83 -1.22
CA ALA A 236 10.50 9.49 -1.73
C ALA A 236 9.26 8.72 -2.20
N LEU A 237 8.16 8.77 -1.43
CA LEU A 237 6.89 8.19 -1.83
C LEU A 237 6.31 8.90 -3.08
N ARG A 238 6.36 10.24 -3.12
CA ARG A 238 5.77 11.02 -4.21
C ARG A 238 6.54 10.90 -5.52
N VAL A 239 7.87 10.81 -5.49
CA VAL A 239 8.69 10.56 -6.70
C VAL A 239 8.53 9.13 -7.18
N SER A 240 8.37 8.19 -6.26
CA SER A 240 8.17 6.77 -6.58
C SER A 240 6.79 6.46 -7.14
N ARG A 241 5.75 7.26 -6.87
CA ARG A 241 4.40 7.00 -7.39
C ARG A 241 3.79 8.26 -7.98
N ASN A 242 3.34 9.19 -7.15
CA ASN A 242 2.82 10.49 -7.58
C ASN A 242 2.66 11.45 -6.40
N ASN A 243 2.37 12.73 -6.70
CA ASN A 243 2.17 13.78 -5.71
C ASN A 243 0.93 13.63 -4.80
N PHE A 244 0.10 12.61 -4.98
CA PHE A 244 -1.06 12.31 -4.12
C PHE A 244 -0.74 11.31 -3.01
N MET A 245 0.47 10.75 -2.96
CA MET A 245 0.90 9.92 -1.82
C MET A 245 0.78 10.71 -0.51
N ILE A 246 0.12 10.10 0.48
CA ILE A 246 -0.35 10.78 1.71
C ILE A 246 -1.30 11.90 1.30
N GLN A 247 -2.54 11.51 1.01
CA GLN A 247 -3.45 12.30 0.18
C GLN A 247 -4.14 13.43 0.95
N THR A 248 -4.41 13.22 2.24
CA THR A 248 -5.17 14.18 3.05
C THR A 248 -4.32 14.75 4.18
N LYS A 249 -4.67 15.96 4.62
CA LYS A 249 -4.02 16.62 5.76
C LYS A 249 -4.09 15.74 7.01
N VAL A 250 -5.25 15.14 7.29
CA VAL A 250 -5.48 14.30 8.47
C VAL A 250 -4.58 13.05 8.49
N GLN A 251 -4.27 12.46 7.32
CA GLN A 251 -3.30 11.37 7.22
C GLN A 251 -1.88 11.86 7.55
N MET A 252 -1.52 13.05 7.07
CA MET A 252 -0.22 13.67 7.38
C MET A 252 -0.11 14.06 8.87
N GLU A 253 -1.18 14.55 9.48
CA GLU A 253 -1.23 14.87 10.92
C GLU A 253 -0.95 13.63 11.77
N THR A 254 -1.54 12.47 11.43
CA THR A 254 -1.21 11.20 12.10
C THR A 254 0.28 10.85 11.99
N LEU A 255 0.89 11.06 10.82
CA LEU A 255 2.31 10.78 10.62
C LEU A 255 3.21 11.75 11.38
N VAL A 256 2.83 13.03 11.46
CA VAL A 256 3.52 14.04 12.28
C VAL A 256 3.47 13.65 13.76
N GLU A 257 2.30 13.26 14.25
CA GLU A 257 2.15 12.81 15.63
C GLU A 257 2.99 11.55 15.92
N LEU A 258 3.01 10.59 14.98
CA LEU A 258 3.82 9.38 15.08
C LEU A 258 5.33 9.63 15.08
N LYS A 259 5.81 10.60 14.29
CA LYS A 259 7.23 10.92 14.22
C LYS A 259 7.72 11.53 15.55
N GLY A 260 6.80 12.10 16.33
CA GLY A 260 7.12 13.09 17.34
C GLY A 260 7.34 14.45 16.68
N LYS A 261 7.23 15.53 17.45
CA LYS A 261 7.63 16.85 16.97
C LYS A 261 9.15 16.83 16.77
N ASP A 262 9.59 16.63 15.53
CA ASP A 262 10.96 16.92 15.09
C ASP A 262 11.34 18.36 15.48
#